data_AF-A0A930T7P7-F1
#
_entry.id   AF-A0A930T7P7-F1
#
_cell.length_a   1.000
_cell.length_b   1.000
_cell.length_c   1.000
_cell.angle_alpha   90.00
_cell.angle_beta   90.00
_cell.angle_gamma   90.00
#
_symmetry.space_group_name_H-M   'P 1'
#
loop_
_entity.id
_entity.type
_entity.pdbx_description
1 polymer ?
#
loop_
_entity_poly.entity_id
_entity_poly.type
_entity_poly.pdbx_seq_one_letter_code
_entity_poly.pdbx_strand_id
1 'polypeptide(L)'
;MNEQQLQELALQVQQHPFLSTARRLTLSKLIDGIYRSGKLCHPYKGQFPGVYEQIYQEAVQDLFLYICKNIDKYDPERASFMTWVNMLLSKRFFKEAIPKVIGNISEINVESSVLENLEDATDEESESEDYISAFRKIRQYIEIDPKGILRQTCIKKYPEINFRAIAIKRWSGVSWKDISEDLNIPVATLSNFYQRSLEKFRDEFRDLCGVENLN
;
A
#
# COMPACT_ATOMS: atom_id res chain seq x y z
N MET A 1 -4.07 19.95 4.06
CA MET A 1 -3.65 20.92 3.01
C MET A 1 -4.78 21.15 2.04
N ASN A 2 -4.93 22.37 1.53
CA ASN A 2 -5.90 22.68 0.47
C ASN A 2 -5.29 22.36 -0.92
N GLU A 3 -6.08 22.51 -1.99
CA GLU A 3 -5.64 22.13 -3.35
C GLU A 3 -4.53 23.03 -3.89
N GLN A 4 -4.59 24.33 -3.60
CA GLN A 4 -3.56 25.30 -4.00
C GLN A 4 -2.20 24.96 -3.37
N GLN A 5 -2.17 24.68 -2.07
CA GLN A 5 -0.94 24.29 -1.38
C GLN A 5 -0.35 22.99 -1.93
N LEU A 6 -1.18 22.00 -2.31
CA LEU A 6 -0.69 20.77 -2.93
C LEU A 6 -0.09 21.03 -4.31
N GLN A 7 -0.70 21.93 -5.10
CA GLN A 7 -0.17 22.32 -6.39
C GLN A 7 1.14 23.10 -6.27
N GLU A 8 1.24 24.03 -5.31
CA GLU A 8 2.49 24.75 -5.02
C GLU A 8 3.61 23.78 -4.64
N LEU A 9 3.34 22.80 -3.76
CA LEU A 9 4.32 21.76 -3.43
C LEU A 9 4.73 20.95 -4.66
N ALA A 10 3.79 20.57 -5.53
CA ALA A 10 4.10 19.84 -6.75
C ALA A 10 5.05 20.63 -7.67
N LEU A 11 4.85 21.93 -7.82
CA LEU A 11 5.73 22.80 -8.61
C LEU A 11 7.10 23.00 -7.93
N GLN A 12 7.14 23.13 -6.60
CA GLN A 12 8.41 23.19 -5.85
C GLN A 12 9.24 21.93 -6.03
N VAL A 13 8.60 20.75 -6.01
CA VAL A 13 9.30 19.47 -6.28
C VAL A 13 9.97 19.51 -7.66
N GLN A 14 9.29 19.98 -8.69
CA GLN A 14 9.83 20.06 -10.06
C GLN A 14 11.04 20.99 -10.17
N GLN A 15 11.14 22.01 -9.32
CA GLN A 15 12.26 22.96 -9.32
C GLN A 15 13.53 22.38 -8.67
N HIS A 16 13.41 21.37 -7.81
CA HIS A 16 14.55 20.76 -7.16
C HIS A 16 15.26 19.75 -8.08
N PRO A 17 16.61 19.71 -8.09
CA PRO A 17 17.37 18.73 -8.85
C PRO A 17 16.98 17.29 -8.51
N PHE A 18 17.05 16.42 -9.51
CA PHE A 18 16.84 14.99 -9.34
C PHE A 18 17.77 14.43 -8.26
N LEU A 19 17.26 13.53 -7.42
CA LEU A 19 17.95 12.92 -6.26
C LEU A 19 18.37 13.86 -5.11
N SER A 20 18.08 15.17 -5.16
CA SER A 20 18.39 16.04 -4.03
C SER A 20 17.53 15.72 -2.78
N THR A 21 18.10 15.89 -1.59
CA THR A 21 17.40 15.73 -0.31
C THR A 21 16.20 16.67 -0.20
N ALA A 22 16.35 17.91 -0.67
CA ALA A 22 15.25 18.86 -0.74
C ALA A 22 14.07 18.32 -1.58
N ARG A 23 14.35 17.71 -2.73
CA ARG A 23 13.31 17.08 -3.57
C ARG A 23 12.62 15.94 -2.83
N ARG A 24 13.38 15.07 -2.16
CA ARG A 24 12.84 13.94 -1.37
C ARG A 24 11.92 14.43 -0.25
N LEU A 25 12.36 15.39 0.56
CA LEU A 25 11.57 15.95 1.66
C LEU A 25 10.28 16.62 1.16
N THR A 26 10.37 17.40 0.08
CA THR A 26 9.19 18.07 -0.50
C THR A 26 8.22 17.05 -1.11
N LEU A 27 8.72 15.97 -1.74
CA LEU A 27 7.91 14.85 -2.21
C LEU A 27 7.19 14.15 -1.05
N SER A 28 7.89 13.83 0.03
CA SER A 28 7.28 13.20 1.22
C SER A 28 6.15 14.07 1.79
N LYS A 29 6.38 15.39 1.92
CA LYS A 29 5.34 16.34 2.34
C LYS A 29 4.16 16.41 1.37
N LEU A 30 4.41 16.34 0.08
CA LEU A 30 3.37 16.33 -0.95
C LEU A 30 2.51 15.07 -0.83
N ILE A 31 3.12 13.89 -0.76
CA ILE A 31 2.41 12.60 -0.65
C ILE A 31 1.59 12.53 0.65
N ASP A 32 2.19 12.89 1.79
CA ASP A 32 1.48 12.97 3.08
C ASP A 32 0.30 13.97 2.99
N GLY A 33 0.54 15.13 2.36
CA GLY A 33 -0.48 16.14 2.11
C GLY A 33 -1.65 15.62 1.27
N ILE A 34 -1.38 14.86 0.20
CA ILE A 34 -2.41 14.22 -0.63
C ILE A 34 -3.22 13.24 0.21
N TYR A 35 -2.54 12.34 0.93
CA TYR A 35 -3.17 11.30 1.73
C TYR A 35 -4.07 11.89 2.83
N ARG A 36 -3.54 12.83 3.63
CA ARG A 36 -4.28 13.47 4.72
C ARG A 36 -5.38 14.43 4.25
N SER A 37 -5.33 14.89 3.00
CA SER A 37 -6.36 15.80 2.48
C SER A 37 -7.74 15.14 2.35
N GLY A 38 -7.81 13.81 2.25
CA GLY A 38 -9.05 13.08 1.98
C GLY A 38 -9.66 13.36 0.60
N LYS A 39 -8.91 13.98 -0.32
CA LYS A 39 -9.39 14.41 -1.64
C LYS A 39 -9.22 13.36 -2.76
N LEU A 40 -8.67 12.20 -2.44
CA LEU A 40 -8.56 11.10 -3.41
C LEU A 40 -9.96 10.57 -3.76
N CYS A 41 -10.23 10.43 -5.05
CA CYS A 41 -11.48 9.89 -5.54
C CYS A 41 -11.58 8.39 -5.23
N HIS A 42 -12.80 7.88 -5.08
CA HIS A 42 -13.07 6.47 -4.81
C HIS A 42 -13.79 5.86 -6.03
N PRO A 43 -13.05 5.50 -7.09
CA PRO A 43 -13.63 5.03 -8.35
C PRO A 43 -14.26 3.64 -8.18
N TYR A 44 -15.25 3.29 -9.00
CA TYR A 44 -15.91 1.97 -8.98
C TYR A 44 -16.56 1.58 -7.63
N LYS A 45 -16.89 2.57 -6.78
CA LYS A 45 -17.54 2.33 -5.48
C LYS A 45 -18.78 1.44 -5.64
N GLY A 46 -18.88 0.42 -4.78
CA GLY A 46 -19.96 -0.57 -4.81
C GLY A 46 -19.69 -1.80 -5.70
N GLN A 47 -18.63 -1.78 -6.50
CA GLN A 47 -18.13 -2.97 -7.18
C GLN A 47 -17.14 -3.74 -6.28
N PHE A 48 -16.83 -4.99 -6.64
CA PHE A 48 -15.84 -5.83 -5.94
C PHE A 48 -16.09 -6.01 -4.43
N PRO A 49 -17.29 -6.47 -4.01
CA PRO A 49 -17.64 -6.61 -2.59
C PRO A 49 -16.64 -7.51 -1.86
N GLY A 50 -16.18 -7.05 -0.69
CA GLY A 50 -15.22 -7.77 0.16
C GLY A 50 -13.75 -7.58 -0.20
N VAL A 51 -13.41 -7.06 -1.39
CA VAL A 51 -12.00 -6.82 -1.80
C VAL A 51 -11.73 -5.40 -2.31
N TYR A 52 -12.79 -4.59 -2.50
CA TYR A 52 -12.68 -3.20 -2.99
C TYR A 52 -11.62 -2.39 -2.27
N GLU A 53 -11.62 -2.40 -0.93
CA GLU A 53 -10.68 -1.58 -0.16
C GLU A 53 -9.22 -1.98 -0.43
N GLN A 54 -8.96 -3.28 -0.61
CA GLN A 54 -7.60 -3.74 -0.91
C GLN A 54 -7.17 -3.34 -2.33
N ILE A 55 -8.08 -3.38 -3.31
CA ILE A 55 -7.83 -2.87 -4.67
C ILE A 55 -7.53 -1.37 -4.61
N TYR A 56 -8.31 -0.63 -3.82
CA TYR A 56 -8.13 0.80 -3.66
C TYR A 56 -6.76 1.13 -3.05
N GLN A 57 -6.37 0.46 -1.97
CA GLN A 57 -5.07 0.69 -1.33
C GLN A 57 -3.89 0.32 -2.24
N GLU A 58 -3.99 -0.79 -2.98
CA GLU A 58 -2.99 -1.18 -3.99
C GLU A 58 -2.85 -0.09 -5.08
N ALA A 59 -3.98 0.43 -5.57
CA ALA A 59 -3.98 1.50 -6.57
C ALA A 59 -3.40 2.82 -6.06
N VAL A 60 -3.67 3.18 -4.79
CA VAL A 60 -3.11 4.37 -4.15
C VAL A 60 -1.61 4.24 -3.97
N GLN A 61 -1.12 3.06 -3.57
CA GLN A 61 0.30 2.77 -3.45
C GLN A 61 1.03 2.93 -4.80
N ASP A 62 0.49 2.32 -5.86
CA ASP A 62 1.03 2.45 -7.22
C ASP A 62 1.02 3.90 -7.72
N LEU A 63 -0.07 4.63 -7.44
CA LEU A 63 -0.20 6.04 -7.77
C LEU A 63 0.87 6.89 -7.09
N PHE A 64 1.09 6.71 -5.78
CA PHE A 64 2.10 7.45 -5.05
C PHE A 64 3.50 7.14 -5.55
N LEU A 65 3.81 5.86 -5.80
CA LEU A 65 5.08 5.47 -6.42
C LEU A 65 5.28 6.14 -7.79
N TYR A 66 4.22 6.18 -8.60
CA TYR A 66 4.26 6.86 -9.89
C TYR A 66 4.51 8.36 -9.73
N ILE A 67 3.80 9.04 -8.83
CA ILE A 67 3.97 10.47 -8.57
C ILE A 67 5.42 10.76 -8.16
N CYS A 68 5.99 10.01 -7.22
CA CYS A 68 7.39 10.18 -6.81
C CYS A 68 8.37 10.10 -7.99
N LYS A 69 8.11 9.20 -8.95
CA LYS A 69 8.97 8.98 -10.12
C LYS A 69 8.68 9.89 -11.31
N ASN A 70 7.48 10.48 -11.39
CA ASN A 70 6.97 11.12 -12.61
C ASN A 70 6.29 12.48 -12.34
N ILE A 71 6.57 13.11 -11.21
CA ILE A 71 6.04 14.42 -10.86
C ILE A 71 6.35 15.48 -11.93
N ASP A 72 7.48 15.37 -12.65
CA ASP A 72 7.86 16.30 -13.72
C ASP A 72 6.95 16.21 -14.96
N LYS A 73 6.09 15.19 -15.05
CA LYS A 73 5.06 15.09 -16.10
C LYS A 73 3.79 15.88 -15.79
N TYR A 74 3.66 16.41 -14.57
CA TYR A 74 2.54 17.27 -14.21
C TYR A 74 2.69 18.63 -14.88
N ASP A 75 1.60 19.10 -15.50
CA ASP A 75 1.51 20.36 -16.23
C ASP A 75 0.32 21.18 -15.69
N PRO A 76 0.58 22.30 -14.98
CA PRO A 76 -0.48 23.11 -14.35
C PRO A 76 -1.40 23.81 -15.35
N GLU A 77 -0.97 24.01 -16.60
CA GLU A 77 -1.80 24.65 -17.64
C GLU A 77 -2.91 23.72 -18.15
N ARG A 78 -2.75 22.39 -17.98
CA ARG A 78 -3.73 21.40 -18.43
C ARG A 78 -4.83 21.15 -17.40
N ALA A 79 -4.46 21.09 -16.12
CA ALA A 79 -5.38 20.80 -15.03
C ALA A 79 -4.76 21.11 -13.67
N SER A 80 -5.62 21.29 -12.65
CA SER A 80 -5.18 21.31 -11.27
C SER A 80 -4.51 20.01 -10.87
N PHE A 81 -3.59 20.08 -9.90
CA PHE A 81 -2.82 18.92 -9.46
C PHE A 81 -3.72 17.75 -9.01
N MET A 82 -4.75 18.04 -8.20
CA MET A 82 -5.66 16.99 -7.71
C MET A 82 -6.53 16.40 -8.83
N THR A 83 -6.89 17.17 -9.84
CA THR A 83 -7.58 16.65 -11.03
C THR A 83 -6.71 15.63 -11.77
N TRP A 84 -5.43 15.95 -11.97
CA TRP A 84 -4.47 15.03 -12.59
C TRP A 84 -4.28 13.74 -11.77
N VAL A 85 -4.08 13.88 -10.45
CA VAL A 85 -3.94 12.74 -9.51
C VAL A 85 -5.17 11.84 -9.55
N ASN A 86 -6.38 12.41 -9.43
CA ASN A 86 -7.63 11.64 -9.44
C ASN A 86 -7.95 11.01 -10.80
N MET A 87 -7.54 11.66 -11.89
CA MET A 87 -7.65 11.08 -13.23
C MET A 87 -6.75 9.84 -13.36
N LEU A 88 -5.50 9.91 -12.91
CA LEU A 88 -4.58 8.78 -12.90
C LEU A 88 -5.12 7.62 -12.06
N LEU A 89 -5.58 7.91 -10.83
CA LEU A 89 -6.16 6.90 -9.93
C LEU A 89 -7.33 6.18 -10.59
N SER A 90 -8.30 6.94 -11.13
CA SER A 90 -9.52 6.37 -11.70
C SER A 90 -9.30 5.65 -13.04
N LYS A 91 -8.50 6.24 -13.94
CA LYS A 91 -8.40 5.77 -15.33
C LYS A 91 -7.34 4.70 -15.52
N ARG A 92 -6.34 4.66 -14.65
CA ARG A 92 -5.18 3.77 -14.76
C ARG A 92 -5.00 2.88 -13.53
N PHE A 93 -4.56 3.44 -12.41
CA PHE A 93 -4.04 2.64 -11.29
C PHE A 93 -5.09 1.74 -10.66
N PHE A 94 -6.34 2.17 -10.55
CA PHE A 94 -7.39 1.29 -10.04
C PHE A 94 -7.61 0.07 -10.94
N LYS A 95 -7.53 0.24 -12.27
CA LYS A 95 -7.68 -0.88 -13.21
C LYS A 95 -6.49 -1.84 -13.17
N GLU A 96 -5.29 -1.30 -13.01
CA GLU A 96 -4.05 -2.09 -12.87
C GLU A 96 -4.00 -2.85 -11.54
N ALA A 97 -4.62 -2.33 -10.48
CA ALA A 97 -4.66 -2.97 -9.16
C ALA A 97 -5.63 -4.16 -9.06
N ILE A 98 -6.75 -4.15 -9.80
CA ILE A 98 -7.75 -5.24 -9.81
C ILE A 98 -7.08 -6.62 -10.00
N PRO A 99 -6.30 -6.87 -11.06
CA PRO A 99 -5.70 -8.17 -11.28
C PRO A 99 -4.59 -8.52 -10.29
N LYS A 100 -3.93 -7.54 -9.64
CA LYS A 100 -2.93 -7.81 -8.60
C LYS A 100 -3.57 -8.34 -7.32
N VAL A 101 -4.74 -7.80 -6.96
CA VAL A 101 -5.44 -8.19 -5.72
C VAL A 101 -6.30 -9.44 -5.94
N ILE A 102 -7.07 -9.47 -7.01
CA ILE A 102 -7.98 -10.58 -7.31
C ILE A 102 -7.24 -11.72 -7.99
N GLY A 103 -6.30 -11.44 -8.90
CA GLY A 103 -5.64 -12.40 -9.79
C GLY A 103 -6.09 -12.22 -11.26
N ASN A 104 -5.19 -12.53 -12.21
CA ASN A 104 -5.46 -12.65 -13.66
C ASN A 104 -5.15 -14.10 -14.13
N ILE A 105 -5.86 -14.59 -15.17
CA ILE A 105 -5.72 -15.97 -15.73
C ILE A 105 -4.34 -16.25 -16.37
N SER A 106 -3.47 -15.25 -16.53
CA SER A 106 -2.12 -15.41 -17.07
C SER A 106 -1.07 -14.97 -16.07
N GLU A 107 -0.55 -15.99 -15.41
CA GLU A 107 0.61 -16.16 -14.54
C GLU A 107 1.77 -15.13 -14.55
N ILE A 108 2.23 -14.90 -13.30
CA ILE A 108 3.61 -14.91 -12.78
C ILE A 108 4.48 -13.63 -12.84
N ASN A 109 5.06 -13.39 -11.66
CA ASN A 109 6.21 -12.56 -11.28
C ASN A 109 6.11 -11.06 -11.50
N VAL A 110 5.82 -10.34 -10.42
CA VAL A 110 6.54 -9.10 -10.16
C VAL A 110 7.67 -9.46 -9.19
N GLU A 111 8.85 -9.57 -9.79
CA GLU A 111 10.14 -9.74 -9.14
C GLU A 111 10.32 -8.79 -7.96
N SER A 112 11.09 -9.28 -7.00
CA SER A 112 11.65 -8.65 -5.79
C SER A 112 12.52 -7.39 -6.05
N SER A 113 12.14 -6.53 -6.99
CA SER A 113 12.91 -5.36 -7.44
C SER A 113 12.77 -4.13 -6.55
N VAL A 114 11.99 -4.20 -5.45
CA VAL A 114 11.90 -3.10 -4.47
C VAL A 114 12.97 -3.24 -3.36
N LEU A 115 13.54 -4.44 -3.16
CA LEU A 115 14.58 -4.65 -2.15
C LEU A 115 16.01 -4.60 -2.71
N GLU A 116 16.21 -4.72 -4.02
CA GLU A 116 17.54 -4.66 -4.66
C GLU A 116 17.99 -3.24 -5.04
N ASN A 117 17.12 -2.22 -4.93
CA ASN A 117 17.49 -0.82 -5.22
C ASN A 117 17.91 -0.03 -3.97
N LEU A 118 18.13 -0.70 -2.84
CA LEU A 118 18.54 -0.06 -1.57
C LEU A 118 20.04 -0.10 -1.32
N GLU A 119 20.84 -0.79 -2.15
CA GLU A 119 22.28 -0.93 -1.94
C GLU A 119 23.14 0.20 -2.55
N ASP A 120 22.55 1.23 -3.17
CA ASP A 120 23.32 2.28 -3.86
C ASP A 120 22.95 3.72 -3.45
N ALA A 121 22.58 3.94 -2.19
CA ALA A 121 22.42 5.29 -1.64
C ALA A 121 23.29 5.44 -0.38
N THR A 122 24.59 5.65 -0.60
CA THR A 122 25.45 6.22 0.45
C THR A 122 24.94 7.62 0.80
N ASP A 123 24.79 7.85 2.11
CA ASP A 123 24.59 9.12 2.80
C ASP A 123 23.18 9.76 2.67
N GLU A 124 22.29 9.35 3.59
CA GLU A 124 21.31 10.16 4.38
C GLU A 124 20.11 9.26 4.79
N GLU A 125 20.29 8.50 5.87
CA GLU A 125 19.55 7.26 6.18
C GLU A 125 18.35 7.40 7.15
N SER A 126 18.13 8.53 7.83
CA SER A 126 17.30 8.53 9.04
C SER A 126 15.78 8.30 8.85
N GLU A 127 15.13 8.75 7.76
CA GLU A 127 13.66 8.67 7.65
C GLU A 127 13.17 7.42 6.88
N SER A 128 13.97 6.90 5.94
CA SER A 128 13.64 5.69 5.19
C SER A 128 13.88 4.41 5.98
N GLU A 129 14.84 4.43 6.92
CA GLU A 129 15.15 3.29 7.77
C GLU A 129 14.00 2.90 8.70
N ASP A 130 13.26 3.88 9.24
CA ASP A 130 12.20 3.63 10.21
C ASP A 130 11.04 2.82 9.61
N TYR A 131 10.61 3.15 8.38
CA TYR A 131 9.55 2.41 7.70
C TYR A 131 9.99 1.00 7.27
N ILE A 132 11.21 0.87 6.74
CA ILE A 132 11.79 -0.43 6.36
C ILE A 132 11.95 -1.32 7.60
N SER A 133 12.42 -0.73 8.71
CA SER A 133 12.56 -1.39 10.01
C SER A 133 11.22 -1.82 10.57
N ALA A 134 10.21 -0.93 10.57
CA ALA A 134 8.85 -1.22 11.00
C ALA A 134 8.23 -2.37 10.20
N PHE A 135 8.34 -2.33 8.87
CA PHE A 135 7.89 -3.41 7.99
C PHE A 135 8.56 -4.74 8.34
N ARG A 136 9.89 -4.75 8.51
CA ARG A 136 10.66 -5.95 8.88
C ARG A 136 10.23 -6.52 10.22
N LYS A 137 9.97 -5.67 11.22
CA LYS A 137 9.46 -6.07 12.54
C LYS A 137 8.08 -6.73 12.45
N ILE A 138 7.13 -6.11 11.74
CA ILE A 138 5.79 -6.68 11.53
C ILE A 138 5.91 -8.04 10.81
N ARG A 139 6.73 -8.11 9.77
CA ARG A 139 6.94 -9.34 9.00
C ARG A 139 7.46 -10.48 9.89
N GLN A 140 8.55 -10.22 10.61
CA GLN A 140 9.12 -11.20 11.55
C GLN A 140 8.13 -11.61 12.63
N TYR A 141 7.32 -10.68 13.14
CA TYR A 141 6.31 -10.99 14.14
C TYR A 141 5.24 -11.96 13.61
N ILE A 142 4.76 -11.78 12.38
CA ILE A 142 3.80 -12.73 11.79
C ILE A 142 4.45 -14.07 11.48
N GLU A 143 5.69 -14.07 10.97
CA GLU A 143 6.42 -15.30 10.66
C GLU A 143 6.70 -16.11 11.93
N ILE A 144 7.19 -15.49 12.99
CA ILE A 144 7.50 -16.18 14.26
C ILE A 144 6.21 -16.51 15.01
N ASP A 145 5.24 -15.59 15.03
CA ASP A 145 4.02 -15.63 15.85
C ASP A 145 4.33 -15.99 17.31
N PRO A 146 5.11 -15.15 18.01
CA PRO A 146 5.68 -15.50 19.32
C PRO A 146 4.63 -15.78 20.39
N LYS A 147 3.44 -15.17 20.28
CA LYS A 147 2.31 -15.40 21.20
C LYS A 147 1.37 -16.52 20.73
N GLY A 148 1.54 -17.04 19.52
CA GLY A 148 0.65 -18.02 18.90
C GLY A 148 -0.75 -17.50 18.54
N ILE A 149 -1.02 -16.21 18.75
CA ILE A 149 -2.36 -15.62 18.63
C ILE A 149 -2.82 -15.52 17.16
N LEU A 150 -1.86 -15.40 16.23
CA LEU A 150 -2.14 -15.32 14.80
C LEU A 150 -2.51 -16.70 14.25
N ARG A 151 -1.86 -17.77 14.74
CA ARG A 151 -2.23 -19.16 14.45
C ARG A 151 -3.52 -19.60 15.12
N GLN A 152 -3.85 -19.09 16.31
CA GLN A 152 -5.11 -19.41 17.00
C GLN A 152 -6.33 -18.71 16.39
N THR A 153 -6.12 -17.62 15.66
CA THR A 153 -7.21 -16.90 14.98
C THR A 153 -7.52 -17.61 13.67
N CYS A 154 -8.57 -18.43 13.67
CA CYS A 154 -8.99 -19.24 12.54
C CYS A 154 -10.37 -18.86 12.01
N ILE A 155 -10.67 -19.30 10.78
CA ILE A 155 -12.03 -19.23 10.25
C ILE A 155 -12.89 -20.25 11.01
N LYS A 156 -14.01 -19.83 11.60
CA LYS A 156 -14.84 -20.69 12.49
C LYS A 156 -15.20 -22.07 11.91
N LYS A 157 -15.41 -22.15 10.59
CA LYS A 157 -15.77 -23.39 9.88
C LYS A 157 -14.55 -24.24 9.48
N TYR A 158 -13.35 -23.66 9.51
CA TYR A 158 -12.10 -24.24 9.02
C TYR A 158 -10.97 -23.93 10.03
N PRO A 159 -10.94 -24.64 11.18
CA PRO A 159 -9.97 -24.40 12.26
C PRO A 159 -8.52 -24.63 11.84
N GLU A 160 -8.29 -25.37 10.75
CA GLU A 160 -6.99 -25.57 10.12
C GLU A 160 -6.49 -24.33 9.35
N ILE A 161 -7.39 -23.41 8.98
CA ILE A 161 -7.08 -22.19 8.23
C ILE A 161 -7.03 -21.01 9.19
N ASN A 162 -5.79 -20.58 9.47
CA ASN A 162 -5.50 -19.49 10.40
C ASN A 162 -5.00 -18.21 9.69
N PHE A 163 -5.07 -17.09 10.42
CA PHE A 163 -4.69 -15.78 9.93
C PHE A 163 -3.22 -15.73 9.49
N ARG A 164 -2.30 -16.31 10.28
CA ARG A 164 -0.87 -16.34 9.94
C ARG A 164 -0.62 -16.94 8.55
N ALA A 165 -1.23 -18.09 8.26
CA ALA A 165 -1.04 -18.78 6.97
C ALA A 165 -1.54 -17.93 5.79
N ILE A 166 -2.70 -17.29 5.94
CA ILE A 166 -3.26 -16.40 4.90
C ILE A 166 -2.40 -15.15 4.73
N ALA A 167 -1.92 -14.54 5.83
CA ALA A 167 -1.08 -13.35 5.80
C ALA A 167 0.23 -13.59 5.06
N ILE A 168 0.91 -14.72 5.33
CA ILE A 168 2.14 -15.09 4.63
C ILE A 168 1.90 -15.26 3.12
N LYS A 169 0.82 -15.96 2.71
CA LYS A 169 0.47 -16.10 1.29
C LYS A 169 0.23 -14.74 0.64
N ARG A 170 -0.57 -13.86 1.27
CA ARG A 170 -0.88 -12.52 0.73
C ARG A 170 0.37 -11.64 0.59
N TRP A 171 1.25 -11.64 1.58
CA TRP A 171 2.50 -10.88 1.51
C TRP A 171 3.50 -11.43 0.51
N SER A 172 3.41 -12.71 0.18
CA SER A 172 4.21 -13.33 -0.88
C SER A 172 3.67 -13.04 -2.28
N GLY A 173 2.66 -12.17 -2.41
CA GLY A 173 2.07 -11.77 -3.68
C GLY A 173 0.99 -12.72 -4.22
N VAL A 174 0.60 -13.77 -3.49
CA VAL A 174 -0.42 -14.73 -3.95
C VAL A 174 -1.79 -14.06 -3.97
N SER A 175 -2.50 -14.11 -5.11
CA SER A 175 -3.78 -13.43 -5.28
C SER A 175 -4.90 -14.06 -4.45
N TRP A 176 -6.00 -13.33 -4.21
CA TRP A 176 -7.13 -13.92 -3.49
C TRP A 176 -7.75 -15.10 -4.21
N LYS A 177 -7.78 -15.08 -5.55
CA LYS A 177 -8.31 -16.17 -6.35
C LYS A 177 -7.47 -17.44 -6.15
N ASP A 178 -6.15 -17.34 -6.19
CA ASP A 178 -5.28 -18.51 -6.00
C ASP A 178 -5.42 -19.09 -4.59
N ILE A 179 -5.50 -18.23 -3.55
CA ILE A 179 -5.77 -18.69 -2.17
C ILE A 179 -7.15 -19.35 -2.07
N SER A 180 -8.15 -18.79 -2.77
CA SER A 180 -9.52 -19.32 -2.81
C SER A 180 -9.58 -20.70 -3.46
N GLU A 181 -8.81 -20.92 -4.54
CA GLU A 181 -8.72 -22.20 -5.24
C GLU A 181 -7.96 -23.23 -4.40
N ASP A 182 -6.80 -22.85 -3.83
CA ASP A 182 -5.98 -23.70 -2.96
C ASP A 182 -6.75 -24.24 -1.74
N LEU A 183 -7.55 -23.37 -1.11
CA LEU A 183 -8.23 -23.68 0.16
C LEU A 183 -9.70 -24.07 -0.04
N ASN A 184 -10.21 -23.98 -1.27
CA ASN A 184 -11.63 -24.16 -1.59
C ASN A 184 -12.56 -23.31 -0.70
N ILE A 185 -12.18 -22.04 -0.45
CA ILE A 185 -12.96 -21.07 0.33
C ILE A 185 -13.23 -19.84 -0.54
N PRO A 186 -14.47 -19.32 -0.61
CA PRO A 186 -14.77 -18.13 -1.39
C PRO A 186 -13.89 -16.93 -1.04
N VAL A 187 -13.39 -16.21 -2.06
CA VAL A 187 -12.61 -14.96 -1.93
C VAL A 187 -13.19 -14.02 -0.89
N ALA A 188 -14.50 -13.73 -0.95
CA ALA A 188 -15.16 -12.83 -0.02
C ALA A 188 -15.07 -13.30 1.45
N THR A 189 -15.04 -14.61 1.70
CA THR A 189 -14.86 -15.14 3.06
C THR A 189 -13.43 -14.92 3.53
N LEU A 190 -12.45 -15.23 2.67
CA LEU A 190 -11.03 -15.06 2.97
C LEU A 190 -10.66 -13.59 3.21
N SER A 191 -11.07 -12.70 2.32
CA SER A 191 -10.74 -11.28 2.39
C SER A 191 -11.36 -10.59 3.60
N ASN A 192 -12.64 -10.88 3.90
CA ASN A 192 -13.31 -10.35 5.09
C ASN A 192 -12.68 -10.89 6.39
N PHE A 193 -12.34 -12.18 6.43
CA PHE A 193 -11.63 -12.76 7.58
C PHE A 193 -10.28 -12.08 7.78
N TYR A 194 -9.52 -11.88 6.70
CA TYR A 194 -8.22 -11.23 6.73
C TYR A 194 -8.31 -9.78 7.23
N GLN A 195 -9.22 -8.98 6.68
CA GLN A 195 -9.43 -7.59 7.11
C GLN A 195 -9.83 -7.49 8.59
N ARG A 196 -10.76 -8.32 9.03
CA ARG A 196 -11.19 -8.34 10.45
C ARG A 196 -10.05 -8.76 11.39
N SER A 197 -9.17 -9.64 10.93
CA SER A 197 -8.01 -10.07 11.69
C SER A 197 -6.95 -8.96 11.75
N LEU A 198 -6.72 -8.24 10.65
CA LEU A 198 -5.84 -7.06 10.66
C LEU A 198 -6.33 -6.00 11.66
N GLU A 199 -7.63 -5.72 11.69
CA GLU A 199 -8.20 -4.77 12.66
C GLU A 199 -8.04 -5.28 14.11
N LYS A 200 -8.24 -6.58 14.33
CA LYS A 200 -8.04 -7.21 15.64
C LYS A 200 -6.61 -7.05 16.15
N PHE A 201 -5.61 -7.09 15.26
CA PHE A 201 -4.19 -7.03 15.61
C PHE A 201 -3.56 -5.65 15.37
N ARG A 202 -4.39 -4.63 15.15
CA ARG A 202 -3.94 -3.28 14.80
C ARG A 202 -3.04 -2.68 15.87
N ASP A 203 -3.41 -2.83 17.14
CA ASP A 203 -2.66 -2.27 18.26
C ASP A 203 -1.31 -2.98 18.42
N GLU A 204 -1.28 -4.32 18.31
CA GLU A 204 -0.03 -5.08 18.35
C GLU A 204 0.93 -4.69 17.22
N PHE A 205 0.43 -4.46 16.00
CA PHE A 205 1.28 -4.00 14.90
C PHE A 205 1.75 -2.56 15.08
N ARG A 206 0.92 -1.68 15.65
CA ARG A 206 1.31 -0.29 15.96
C ARG A 206 2.46 -0.26 16.96
N ASP A 207 2.37 -1.06 18.02
CA ASP A 207 3.40 -1.12 19.07
C ASP A 207 4.76 -1.60 18.50
N LEU A 208 4.75 -2.52 17.53
CA LEU A 208 5.97 -2.98 16.86
C LEU A 208 6.64 -1.90 16.01
N CYS A 209 5.85 -1.01 15.42
CA CYS A 209 6.36 0.10 14.62
C CYS A 209 6.99 1.20 15.47
N GLY A 210 6.81 1.21 16.79
CA GLY A 210 7.32 2.27 17.66
C GLY A 210 6.67 3.63 17.40
N VAL A 211 5.50 3.67 16.74
CA VAL A 211 4.78 4.92 16.48
C VAL A 211 4.07 5.34 17.77
N GLU A 212 4.77 6.07 18.63
CA GLU A 212 4.14 6.87 19.68
C GLU A 212 3.26 7.92 18.99
N ASN A 213 1.94 7.74 19.09
CA ASN A 213 0.85 8.67 18.79
C ASN A 213 1.21 9.87 17.87
N LEU A 214 1.09 9.70 16.56
CA LEU A 214 0.85 10.84 15.67
C LEU A 214 -0.62 11.26 15.82
N ASN A 215 -0.88 12.06 16.85
CA ASN A 215 -2.11 12.85 17.00
C ASN A 215 -2.27 13.86 15.85
#